data_AF-A0A6N7EKT1-F1
#
_entry.id   AF-A0A6N7EKT1-F1
#
_cell.length_a   1.000
_cell.length_b   1.000
_cell.length_c   1.000
_cell.angle_alpha   90.00
_cell.angle_beta   90.00
_cell.angle_gamma   90.00
#
_symmetry.space_group_name_H-M   'P 1'
#
loop_
_entity.id
_entity.type
_entity.pdbx_description
1 polymer ?
#
loop_
_entity_poly.entity_id
_entity_poly.type
_entity_poly.pdbx_seq_one_letter_code
_entity_poly.pdbx_strand_id
1 'polypeptide(L)'
;MNDDGDPGPAEHLGDTGRIFFGSHGELPKSDARVTAYAEVDAANAAIGVAMAAAPLEREIATTLLSVQNDLLDLVTDLGVSTFGDEPVITIVPGYVERLDRAIQYFEERSENLGGMVLPGGTLGAALMYQARAAVRRAELAVWRAVEAYPEVVNREAGRYLNRLSTLLFVTARGINADQGDVSWVPGSSVQAIGQGTADVADATG
;
A
#
# COMPACT_ATOMS: atom_id res chain seq x y z
N MET A 1 23.68 -28.51 37.82
CA MET A 1 24.37 -29.38 36.84
C MET A 1 23.55 -30.65 36.81
N ASN A 2 22.59 -30.83 35.92
CA ASN A 2 22.35 -30.28 34.57
C ASN A 2 21.21 -29.25 34.62
N ASP A 3 21.21 -28.07 33.97
CA ASP A 3 21.14 -27.76 32.53
C ASP A 3 20.13 -28.61 31.77
N ASP A 4 19.04 -27.97 31.36
CA ASP A 4 18.50 -28.03 30.01
C ASP A 4 17.33 -27.05 29.95
N GLY A 5 17.65 -25.84 29.46
CA GLY A 5 16.66 -24.82 29.16
C GLY A 5 15.69 -25.33 28.09
N ASP A 6 14.50 -25.72 28.53
CA ASP A 6 13.37 -25.99 27.65
C ASP A 6 12.57 -24.69 27.49
N PRO A 7 12.81 -23.87 26.43
CA PRO A 7 11.90 -22.79 26.13
C PRO A 7 10.60 -23.44 25.65
N GLY A 8 9.52 -23.21 26.38
CA GLY A 8 8.19 -23.74 26.04
C GLY A 8 7.79 -23.51 24.57
N PRO A 9 6.78 -24.25 24.10
CA PRO A 9 6.51 -24.46 22.68
C PRO A 9 6.13 -23.14 21.99
N ALA A 10 6.87 -22.78 20.92
CA ALA A 10 6.61 -21.69 19.97
C ALA A 10 6.53 -20.23 20.49
N GLU A 11 6.14 -19.96 21.73
CA GLU A 11 5.86 -18.60 22.24
C GLU A 11 7.09 -17.68 22.34
N HIS A 12 8.30 -18.26 22.45
CA HIS A 12 9.57 -17.51 22.54
C HIS A 12 10.43 -17.56 21.29
N LEU A 13 9.99 -18.25 20.23
CA LEU A 13 10.75 -18.32 18.97
C LEU A 13 11.04 -16.92 18.41
N GLY A 14 10.08 -16.01 18.58
CA GLY A 14 10.18 -14.62 18.18
C GLY A 14 11.33 -13.84 18.83
N ASP A 15 11.73 -14.20 20.05
CA ASP A 15 12.80 -13.55 20.82
C ASP A 15 14.19 -13.86 20.24
N THR A 16 14.30 -15.00 19.54
CA THR A 16 15.54 -15.42 18.86
C THR A 16 15.70 -14.78 17.47
N GLY A 17 14.78 -13.92 17.07
CA GLY A 17 14.74 -13.35 15.71
C GLY A 17 14.25 -14.32 14.65
N ARG A 18 13.53 -15.38 15.05
CA ARG A 18 12.95 -16.39 14.15
C ARG A 18 11.42 -16.40 14.23
N ILE A 19 10.77 -17.03 13.25
CA ILE A 19 9.31 -17.11 13.13
C ILE A 19 8.92 -18.40 12.43
N PHE A 20 7.82 -19.03 12.86
CA PHE A 20 7.17 -20.07 12.08
C PHE A 20 6.22 -19.40 11.08
N PHE A 21 6.51 -19.52 9.78
CA PHE A 21 5.85 -18.75 8.74
C PHE A 21 5.04 -19.65 7.80
N GLY A 22 3.79 -19.92 8.20
CA GLY A 22 2.85 -20.76 7.48
C GLY A 22 3.46 -22.10 7.06
N SER A 23 3.29 -22.52 5.80
CA SER A 23 3.84 -23.80 5.34
C SER A 23 5.32 -23.73 4.92
N HIS A 24 5.96 -22.56 5.01
CA HIS A 24 7.41 -22.42 4.83
C HIS A 24 8.21 -22.91 6.05
N GLY A 25 7.55 -23.16 7.18
CA GLY A 25 8.20 -23.58 8.42
C GLY A 25 8.95 -22.46 9.12
N GLU A 26 10.02 -22.80 9.83
CA GLU A 26 10.80 -21.83 10.62
C GLU A 26 11.79 -21.02 9.76
N LEU A 27 11.62 -19.71 9.75
CA LEU A 27 12.44 -18.74 9.02
C LEU A 27 13.06 -17.69 9.96
N PRO A 28 14.19 -17.08 9.61
CA PRO A 28 14.61 -15.85 10.27
C PRO A 28 13.61 -14.72 9.97
N LYS A 29 13.36 -13.80 10.91
CA LYS A 29 12.47 -12.64 10.70
C LYS A 29 12.96 -11.70 9.59
N SER A 30 14.23 -11.80 9.20
CA SER A 30 14.82 -11.07 8.08
C SER A 30 14.61 -11.74 6.72
N ASP A 31 13.94 -12.89 6.64
CA ASP A 31 13.58 -13.52 5.35
C ASP A 31 12.73 -12.55 4.52
N ALA A 32 12.96 -12.51 3.20
CA ALA A 32 12.30 -11.57 2.32
C ALA A 32 10.77 -11.77 2.27
N ARG A 33 10.29 -13.02 2.43
CA ARG A 33 8.85 -13.32 2.50
C ARG A 33 8.21 -12.75 3.76
N VAL A 34 8.89 -12.89 4.89
CA VAL A 34 8.44 -12.34 6.18
C VAL A 34 8.43 -10.81 6.13
N THR A 35 9.44 -10.21 5.51
CA THR A 35 9.50 -8.75 5.31
C THR A 35 8.35 -8.26 4.41
N ALA A 36 8.10 -8.96 3.30
CA ALA A 36 6.98 -8.65 2.40
C ALA A 36 5.63 -8.74 3.12
N TYR A 37 5.41 -9.82 3.87
CA TYR A 37 4.22 -10.01 4.72
C TYR A 37 4.01 -8.82 5.66
N ALA A 38 5.05 -8.42 6.39
CA ALA A 38 4.95 -7.35 7.39
C ALA A 38 4.66 -5.99 6.76
N GLU A 39 5.25 -5.68 5.59
CA GLU A 39 4.98 -4.43 4.88
C GLU A 39 3.56 -4.40 4.29
N VAL A 40 3.02 -5.55 3.84
CA VAL A 40 1.63 -5.65 3.36
C VAL A 40 0.64 -5.44 4.51
N ASP A 41 0.89 -6.05 5.67
CA ASP A 41 0.08 -5.85 6.87
C ASP A 41 0.11 -4.37 7.33
N ALA A 42 1.31 -3.76 7.35
CA ALA A 42 1.45 -2.34 7.67
C ALA A 42 0.73 -1.43 6.65
N ALA A 43 0.73 -1.78 5.36
CA ALA A 43 -0.02 -1.06 4.34
C ALA A 43 -1.54 -1.19 4.56
N ASN A 44 -2.02 -2.37 4.95
CA ASN A 44 -3.43 -2.59 5.29
C ASN A 44 -3.87 -1.73 6.48
N ALA A 45 -3.06 -1.70 7.54
CA ALA A 45 -3.30 -0.83 8.70
C ALA A 45 -3.31 0.66 8.33
N ALA A 46 -2.40 1.10 7.44
CA ALA A 46 -2.37 2.48 6.96
C ALA A 46 -3.64 2.88 6.20
N ILE A 47 -4.19 1.97 5.39
CA ILE A 47 -5.50 2.16 4.72
C ILE A 47 -6.61 2.28 5.76
N GLY A 48 -6.62 1.43 6.78
CA GLY A 48 -7.58 1.51 7.89
C GLY A 48 -7.55 2.85 8.62
N VAL A 49 -6.36 3.39 8.87
CA VAL A 49 -6.20 4.73 9.46
C VAL A 49 -6.78 5.82 8.54
N ALA A 50 -6.49 5.76 7.24
CA ALA A 50 -7.03 6.72 6.29
C ALA A 50 -8.58 6.66 6.21
N MET A 51 -9.15 5.45 6.24
CA MET A 51 -10.60 5.25 6.26
C MET A 51 -11.27 5.77 7.53
N ALA A 52 -10.58 5.73 8.68
CA ALA A 52 -11.11 6.21 9.95
C ALA A 52 -11.01 7.74 10.14
N ALA A 53 -10.20 8.41 9.33
CA ALA A 53 -9.83 9.81 9.56
C ALA A 53 -10.92 10.82 9.19
N ALA A 54 -11.77 10.49 8.23
CA ALA A 54 -12.88 11.34 7.79
C ALA A 54 -13.98 10.48 7.14
N PRO A 55 -15.24 10.97 7.11
CA PRO A 55 -16.28 10.34 6.32
C PRO A 55 -15.86 10.24 4.85
N LEU A 56 -16.03 9.04 4.27
CA LEU A 56 -15.76 8.78 2.85
C LEU A 56 -17.08 8.61 2.09
N GLU A 57 -17.06 8.91 0.79
CA GLU A 57 -18.12 8.48 -0.11
C GLU A 57 -18.28 6.95 -0.02
N ARG A 58 -19.53 6.47 -0.16
CA ARG A 58 -19.89 5.06 0.03
C ARG A 58 -19.09 4.16 -0.89
N GLU A 59 -18.91 4.60 -2.13
CA GLU A 59 -18.21 3.91 -3.19
C GLU A 59 -16.73 3.72 -2.81
N ILE A 60 -16.05 4.79 -2.37
CA ILE A 60 -14.66 4.73 -1.89
C ILE A 60 -14.55 3.81 -0.67
N ALA A 61 -15.42 3.99 0.33
CA ALA A 61 -15.38 3.17 1.54
C ALA A 61 -15.57 1.68 1.25
N THR A 62 -16.51 1.33 0.37
CA THR A 62 -16.78 -0.05 -0.02
C THR A 62 -15.61 -0.65 -0.79
N THR A 63 -15.03 0.10 -1.73
CA THR A 63 -13.85 -0.35 -2.48
C THR A 63 -12.65 -0.58 -1.54
N LEU A 64 -12.38 0.34 -0.62
CA LEU A 64 -11.26 0.20 0.31
C LEU A 64 -11.46 -0.96 1.30
N LEU A 65 -12.69 -1.21 1.75
CA LEU A 65 -12.99 -2.38 2.57
C LEU A 65 -12.69 -3.69 1.82
N SER A 66 -13.05 -3.78 0.53
CA SER A 66 -12.66 -4.92 -0.30
C SER A 66 -11.15 -5.03 -0.44
N VAL A 67 -10.43 -3.91 -0.62
CA VAL A 67 -8.97 -3.88 -0.63
C VAL A 67 -8.37 -4.41 0.68
N GLN A 68 -8.89 -4.04 1.84
CA GLN A 68 -8.38 -4.55 3.11
C GLN A 68 -8.53 -6.07 3.25
N ASN A 69 -9.60 -6.64 2.67
CA ASN A 69 -9.77 -8.10 2.57
C ASN A 69 -8.73 -8.71 1.61
N ASP A 70 -8.55 -8.12 0.42
CA ASP A 70 -7.56 -8.58 -0.55
C ASP A 70 -6.13 -8.56 0.03
N LEU A 71 -5.79 -7.57 0.86
CA LEU A 71 -4.49 -7.50 1.51
C LEU A 71 -4.31 -8.61 2.55
N LEU A 72 -5.38 -9.07 3.22
CA LEU A 72 -5.32 -10.26 4.07
C LEU A 72 -5.20 -11.55 3.24
N ASP A 73 -5.85 -11.64 2.08
CA ASP A 73 -5.64 -12.73 1.13
C ASP A 73 -4.17 -12.76 0.67
N LEU A 74 -3.57 -11.60 0.37
CA LEU A 74 -2.17 -11.49 -0.06
C LEU A 74 -1.19 -11.88 1.05
N VAL A 75 -1.47 -11.45 2.29
CA VAL A 75 -0.73 -11.86 3.49
C VAL A 75 -0.79 -13.38 3.67
N THR A 76 -1.93 -14.00 3.37
CA THR A 76 -2.11 -15.45 3.39
C THR A 76 -1.33 -16.13 2.26
N ASP A 77 -1.42 -15.63 1.03
CA ASP A 77 -0.68 -16.12 -0.15
C ASP A 77 0.84 -16.12 0.09
N LEU A 78 1.38 -15.09 0.74
CA LEU A 78 2.79 -15.02 1.12
C LEU A 78 3.20 -16.10 2.14
N GLY A 79 2.29 -16.45 3.06
CA GLY A 79 2.53 -17.43 4.13
C GLY A 79 2.43 -18.89 3.68
N VAL A 80 1.80 -19.17 2.53
CA VAL A 80 1.55 -20.54 2.05
C VAL A 80 2.49 -20.90 0.90
N SER A 81 3.33 -21.91 1.10
CA SER A 81 3.99 -22.66 0.04
C SER A 81 3.00 -23.64 -0.61
N THR A 82 3.05 -23.77 -1.94
CA THR A 82 2.17 -24.56 -2.82
C THR A 82 2.23 -26.09 -2.63
N PHE A 83 2.64 -26.59 -1.47
CA PHE A 83 2.73 -28.02 -1.17
C PHE A 83 1.58 -28.46 -0.23
N GLY A 84 0.54 -29.12 -0.77
CA GLY A 84 -0.54 -29.74 0.02
C GLY A 84 -1.89 -29.87 -0.73
N ASP A 85 -2.89 -30.46 -0.04
CA ASP A 85 -4.25 -30.72 -0.56
C ASP A 85 -5.32 -29.69 -0.11
N GLU A 86 -4.96 -28.65 0.66
CA GLU A 86 -5.89 -27.58 1.07
C GLU A 86 -6.03 -26.49 -0.02
N PRO A 87 -7.22 -25.86 -0.17
CA PRO A 87 -7.39 -24.77 -1.12
C PRO A 87 -6.54 -23.57 -0.70
N VAL A 88 -5.47 -23.32 -1.47
CA VAL A 88 -4.56 -22.20 -1.28
C VAL A 88 -5.27 -20.90 -1.66
N ILE A 89 -5.47 -19.99 -0.70
CA ILE A 89 -5.84 -18.61 -0.99
C ILE A 89 -4.65 -17.97 -1.70
N THR A 90 -4.87 -17.54 -2.94
CA THR A 90 -3.81 -16.94 -3.76
C THR A 90 -4.34 -15.75 -4.54
N ILE A 91 -3.50 -14.73 -4.71
CA ILE A 91 -3.85 -13.56 -5.51
C ILE A 91 -3.86 -13.97 -6.99
N VAL A 92 -5.04 -13.87 -7.62
CA VAL A 92 -5.21 -14.19 -9.04
C VAL A 92 -5.34 -12.92 -9.89
N PRO A 93 -5.13 -12.98 -11.22
CA PRO A 93 -5.23 -11.81 -12.10
C PRO A 93 -6.55 -11.03 -11.98
N GLY A 94 -7.66 -11.70 -11.65
CA GLY A 94 -8.96 -11.07 -11.43
C GLY A 94 -8.99 -10.01 -10.32
N TYR A 95 -8.09 -10.08 -9.33
CA TYR A 95 -7.92 -9.02 -8.32
C TYR A 95 -7.38 -7.74 -8.95
N VAL A 96 -6.34 -7.87 -9.80
CA VAL A 96 -5.73 -6.74 -10.52
C VAL A 96 -6.74 -6.11 -11.47
N GLU A 97 -7.47 -6.92 -12.23
CA GLU A 97 -8.51 -6.45 -13.15
C GLU A 97 -9.64 -5.71 -12.42
N ARG A 98 -9.99 -6.12 -11.20
CA ARG A 98 -10.95 -5.38 -10.37
C ARG A 98 -10.42 -4.02 -9.95
N LEU A 99 -9.14 -3.92 -9.58
CA LEU A 99 -8.52 -2.63 -9.27
C LEU A 99 -8.46 -1.72 -10.50
N ASP A 100 -8.16 -2.26 -11.68
CA ASP A 100 -8.17 -1.50 -12.94
C ASP A 100 -9.54 -0.89 -13.22
N ARG A 101 -10.63 -1.66 -13.05
CA ARG A 101 -12.00 -1.15 -13.19
C ARG A 101 -12.33 -0.07 -12.15
N ALA A 102 -11.88 -0.25 -10.91
CA ALA A 102 -12.10 0.73 -9.85
C ALA A 102 -11.34 2.04 -10.13
N ILE A 103 -10.10 1.95 -10.60
CA ILE A 103 -9.30 3.11 -11.02
C ILE A 103 -10.05 3.87 -12.11
N GLN A 104 -10.42 3.18 -13.19
CA GLN A 104 -11.17 3.80 -14.29
C GLN A 104 -12.42 4.53 -13.79
N TYR A 105 -13.20 3.87 -12.92
CA TYR A 105 -14.42 4.46 -12.34
C TYR A 105 -14.15 5.78 -11.59
N PHE A 106 -13.11 5.84 -10.75
CA PHE A 106 -12.78 7.05 -10.01
C PHE A 106 -12.08 8.11 -10.86
N GLU A 107 -11.32 7.70 -11.89
CA GLU A 107 -10.68 8.62 -12.82
C GLU A 107 -11.71 9.38 -13.65
N GLU A 108 -12.73 8.70 -14.16
CA GLU A 108 -13.81 9.31 -14.95
C GLU A 108 -14.63 10.35 -14.16
N ARG A 109 -14.59 10.29 -12.84
CA ARG A 109 -15.28 11.20 -11.91
C ARG A 109 -14.39 12.33 -11.39
N SER A 110 -13.10 12.31 -11.71
CA SER A 110 -12.13 13.30 -11.25
C SER A 110 -12.04 14.44 -12.27
N GLU A 111 -12.31 15.68 -11.85
CA GLU A 111 -12.31 16.84 -12.75
C GLU A 111 -10.92 17.18 -13.33
N ASN A 112 -9.85 16.77 -12.65
CA ASN A 112 -8.48 16.98 -13.11
C ASN A 112 -7.53 15.97 -12.43
N LEU A 113 -6.83 15.13 -13.19
CA LEU A 113 -5.75 14.25 -12.70
C LEU A 113 -4.38 14.60 -13.32
N GLY A 114 -4.30 15.73 -14.03
CA GLY A 114 -3.09 16.16 -14.71
C GLY A 114 -2.04 16.74 -13.75
N GLY A 115 -0.77 16.49 -14.09
CA GLY A 115 0.37 17.06 -13.37
C GLY A 115 0.74 16.31 -12.09
N MET A 116 1.86 16.72 -11.47
CA MET A 116 2.25 16.21 -10.16
C MET A 116 1.68 17.12 -9.08
N VAL A 117 1.23 16.53 -7.98
CA VAL A 117 0.70 17.27 -6.85
C VAL A 117 1.46 16.98 -5.58
N LEU A 118 1.43 17.95 -4.69
CA LEU A 118 1.95 17.78 -3.34
C LEU A 118 0.99 16.84 -2.58
N PRO A 119 1.48 15.75 -1.97
CA PRO A 119 0.63 14.85 -1.19
C PRO A 119 0.12 15.58 0.05
N GLY A 120 -1.19 15.83 0.11
CA GLY A 120 -1.81 16.63 1.15
C GLY A 120 -3.27 16.95 0.84
N GLY A 121 -3.74 18.11 1.32
CA GLY A 121 -5.13 18.55 1.21
C GLY A 121 -5.89 18.30 2.51
N THR A 122 -7.05 17.66 2.42
CA THR A 122 -7.81 17.23 3.60
C THR A 122 -7.04 16.17 4.40
N LEU A 123 -7.39 15.99 5.67
CA LEU A 123 -6.78 14.94 6.51
C LEU A 123 -6.93 13.55 5.89
N GLY A 124 -8.12 13.23 5.34
CA GLY A 124 -8.39 11.96 4.67
C GLY A 124 -7.50 11.75 3.45
N ALA A 125 -7.37 12.76 2.58
CA ALA A 125 -6.51 12.67 1.40
C ALA A 125 -5.02 12.55 1.77
N ALA A 126 -4.55 13.33 2.75
CA ALA A 126 -3.17 13.26 3.23
C ALA A 126 -2.82 11.85 3.75
N LEU A 127 -3.71 11.23 4.52
CA LEU A 127 -3.53 9.87 5.01
C LEU A 127 -3.65 8.84 3.89
N MET A 128 -4.45 9.10 2.85
CA MET A 128 -4.50 8.25 1.66
C MET A 128 -3.17 8.27 0.90
N TYR A 129 -2.52 9.43 0.77
CA TYR A 129 -1.17 9.52 0.20
C TYR A 129 -0.12 8.80 1.07
N GLN A 130 -0.26 8.84 2.40
CA GLN A 130 0.58 8.06 3.31
C GLN A 130 0.38 6.55 3.13
N ALA A 131 -0.87 6.09 3.04
CA ALA A 131 -1.20 4.70 2.77
C ALA A 131 -0.65 4.25 1.42
N ARG A 132 -0.74 5.09 0.38
CA ARG A 132 -0.11 4.85 -0.93
C ARG A 132 1.40 4.64 -0.81
N ALA A 133 2.10 5.44 0.01
CA ALA A 133 3.53 5.25 0.23
C ALA A 133 3.85 3.93 0.95
N ALA A 134 3.01 3.51 1.92
CA ALA A 134 3.13 2.21 2.57
C ALA A 134 2.90 1.05 1.57
N VAL A 135 1.87 1.12 0.73
CA VAL A 135 1.61 0.13 -0.33
C VAL A 135 2.80 0.03 -1.30
N ARG A 136 3.43 1.15 -1.67
CA ARG A 136 4.63 1.12 -2.52
C ARG A 136 5.84 0.48 -1.83
N ARG A 137 6.00 0.65 -0.51
CA ARG A 137 7.03 -0.08 0.24
C ARG A 137 6.75 -1.58 0.27
N ALA A 138 5.49 -1.96 0.49
CA ALA A 138 5.05 -3.35 0.41
C ALA A 138 5.31 -3.95 -0.98
N GLU A 139 4.99 -3.23 -2.06
CA GLU A 139 5.28 -3.63 -3.44
C GLU A 139 6.77 -3.94 -3.63
N LEU A 140 7.66 -3.05 -3.18
CA LEU A 140 9.10 -3.26 -3.27
C LEU A 140 9.56 -4.49 -2.46
N ALA A 141 9.01 -4.69 -1.27
CA ALA A 141 9.33 -5.86 -0.45
C ALA A 141 8.85 -7.17 -1.10
N VAL A 142 7.66 -7.17 -1.70
CA VAL A 142 7.14 -8.31 -2.46
C VAL A 142 8.01 -8.62 -3.68
N TRP A 143 8.43 -7.61 -4.46
CA TRP A 143 9.33 -7.86 -5.59
C TRP A 143 10.68 -8.43 -5.17
N ARG A 144 11.25 -7.99 -4.04
CA ARG A 144 12.45 -8.62 -3.46
C ARG A 144 12.21 -10.08 -3.09
N ALA A 145 11.06 -10.41 -2.53
CA ALA A 145 10.69 -11.78 -2.23
C ALA A 145 10.51 -12.62 -3.50
N VAL A 146 9.90 -12.06 -4.56
CA VAL A 146 9.81 -12.70 -5.89
C VAL A 146 11.19 -12.96 -6.49
N GLU A 147 12.12 -12.01 -6.39
CA GLU A 147 13.49 -12.18 -6.89
C GLU A 147 14.25 -13.27 -6.13
N ALA A 148 14.07 -13.33 -4.80
CA ALA A 148 14.71 -14.32 -3.95
C ALA A 148 14.09 -15.72 -4.09
N TYR A 149 12.78 -15.81 -4.37
CA TYR A 149 12.01 -17.06 -4.37
C TYR A 149 11.01 -17.14 -5.56
N PRO A 150 11.50 -17.14 -6.82
CA PRO A 150 10.66 -16.95 -8.01
C PRO A 150 9.63 -18.06 -8.26
N GLU A 151 9.88 -19.28 -7.78
CA GLU A 151 8.98 -20.44 -7.92
C GLU A 151 7.98 -20.58 -6.77
N VAL A 152 8.12 -19.77 -5.72
CA VAL A 152 7.34 -19.86 -4.48
C VAL A 152 6.48 -18.64 -4.26
N VAL A 153 6.99 -17.44 -4.57
CA VAL A 153 6.28 -16.19 -4.35
C VAL A 153 5.53 -15.77 -5.60
N ASN A 154 4.22 -15.65 -5.46
CA ASN A 154 3.32 -15.25 -6.53
C ASN A 154 3.61 -13.83 -7.04
N ARG A 155 3.91 -13.69 -8.33
CA ARG A 155 4.17 -12.41 -8.99
C ARG A 155 2.94 -11.51 -9.07
N GLU A 156 1.74 -12.08 -9.04
CA GLU A 156 0.50 -11.31 -9.09
C GLU A 156 0.29 -10.46 -7.84
N ALA A 157 0.85 -10.84 -6.68
CA ALA A 157 0.87 -10.01 -5.48
C ALA A 157 1.56 -8.66 -5.72
N GLY A 158 2.71 -8.65 -6.40
CA GLY A 158 3.43 -7.42 -6.74
C GLY A 158 2.65 -6.54 -7.72
N ARG A 159 1.98 -7.15 -8.72
CA ARG A 159 1.10 -6.43 -9.66
C ARG A 159 -0.12 -5.83 -8.97
N TYR A 160 -0.73 -6.55 -8.03
CA TYR A 160 -1.84 -6.06 -7.23
C TYR A 160 -1.46 -4.81 -6.44
N LEU A 161 -0.35 -4.83 -5.71
CA LEU A 161 0.12 -3.69 -4.92
C LEU A 161 0.48 -2.48 -5.81
N ASN A 162 1.06 -2.73 -6.99
CA ASN A 162 1.32 -1.70 -7.98
C ASN A 162 0.01 -0.97 -8.36
N ARG A 163 -1.02 -1.74 -8.72
CA ARG A 163 -2.35 -1.21 -9.09
C ARG A 163 -3.03 -0.52 -7.93
N LEU A 164 -2.95 -1.09 -6.73
CA LEU A 164 -3.49 -0.49 -5.52
C LEU A 164 -2.87 0.88 -5.24
N SER A 165 -1.57 1.05 -5.47
CA SER A 165 -0.93 2.36 -5.30
C SER A 165 -1.56 3.43 -6.20
N THR A 166 -1.98 3.08 -7.42
CA THR A 166 -2.69 3.97 -8.34
C THR A 166 -4.11 4.24 -7.86
N LEU A 167 -4.84 3.22 -7.41
CA LEU A 167 -6.17 3.41 -6.83
C LEU A 167 -6.15 4.36 -5.64
N LEU A 168 -5.17 4.23 -4.74
CA LEU A 168 -5.01 5.13 -3.60
C LEU A 168 -4.66 6.57 -4.03
N PHE A 169 -3.95 6.74 -5.14
CA PHE A 169 -3.72 8.07 -5.72
C PHE A 169 -5.01 8.71 -6.21
N VAL A 170 -5.78 8.00 -7.05
CA VAL A 170 -7.02 8.54 -7.63
C VAL A 170 -8.08 8.78 -6.56
N THR A 171 -8.18 7.92 -5.55
CA THR A 171 -9.10 8.13 -4.42
C THR A 171 -8.68 9.32 -3.55
N ALA A 172 -7.37 9.54 -3.32
CA ALA A 172 -6.89 10.73 -2.62
C ALA A 172 -7.29 12.03 -3.34
N ARG A 173 -7.22 12.03 -4.67
CA ARG A 173 -7.68 13.13 -5.53
C ARG A 173 -9.19 13.36 -5.42
N GLY A 174 -9.97 12.28 -5.47
CA GLY A 174 -11.42 12.34 -5.28
C GLY A 174 -11.81 12.89 -3.90
N ILE A 175 -11.11 12.51 -2.84
CA ILE A 175 -11.33 13.04 -1.49
C ILE A 175 -11.01 14.54 -1.41
N ASN A 176 -10.07 15.03 -2.22
CA ASN A 176 -9.73 16.44 -2.30
C ASN A 176 -10.64 17.25 -3.25
N ALA A 177 -11.64 16.66 -3.92
CA ALA A 177 -12.38 17.31 -4.99
C ALA A 177 -12.91 18.71 -4.61
N ASP A 178 -13.51 18.86 -3.42
CA ASP A 178 -14.06 20.14 -2.96
C ASP A 178 -12.99 21.19 -2.62
N GLN A 179 -11.86 20.76 -2.05
CA GLN A 179 -10.78 21.67 -1.63
C GLN A 179 -9.80 21.97 -2.78
N GLY A 180 -9.70 21.07 -3.75
CA GLY A 180 -8.65 21.04 -4.76
C GLY A 180 -7.31 20.54 -4.23
N ASP A 181 -6.50 20.03 -5.13
CA ASP A 181 -5.11 19.65 -4.85
C ASP A 181 -4.12 20.80 -5.13
N VAL A 182 -2.98 20.77 -4.44
CA VAL A 182 -1.88 21.71 -4.68
C VAL A 182 -0.92 21.14 -5.71
N SER A 183 -0.84 21.78 -6.88
CA SER A 183 0.12 21.41 -7.92
C SER A 183 1.56 21.65 -7.48
N TRP A 184 2.43 20.68 -7.78
CA TRP A 184 3.87 20.85 -7.61
C TRP A 184 4.42 21.82 -8.67
N VAL A 185 5.23 22.79 -8.22
CA VAL A 185 5.95 23.72 -9.09
C VAL A 185 7.45 23.44 -8.97
N PRO A 186 8.10 22.81 -9.98
CA PRO A 186 9.51 22.47 -9.93
C PRO A 186 10.40 23.69 -9.68
N GLY A 187 11.30 23.60 -8.70
CA GLY A 187 12.30 24.65 -8.44
C GLY A 187 11.77 25.97 -7.88
N SER A 188 10.46 26.07 -7.57
CA SER A 188 9.84 27.31 -7.08
C SER A 188 10.46 27.85 -5.79
N SER A 189 10.99 26.97 -4.93
CA SER A 189 11.61 27.33 -3.66
C SER A 189 13.08 27.74 -3.76
N VAL A 190 13.75 27.58 -4.91
CA VAL A 190 15.16 27.97 -5.10
C VAL A 190 15.33 29.49 -5.03
N GLN A 191 14.27 30.24 -5.30
CA GLN A 191 14.19 31.68 -5.10
C GLN A 191 13.28 31.99 -3.92
N ALA A 192 13.68 31.61 -2.70
CA ALA A 192 12.82 31.80 -1.53
C ALA A 192 12.64 33.29 -1.17
N ILE A 193 11.37 33.69 -1.13
CA ILE A 193 10.71 34.79 -0.40
C ILE A 193 11.60 35.97 0.02
N GLY A 194 11.47 37.09 -0.70
CA GLY A 194 12.03 38.38 -0.31
C GLY A 194 12.75 39.16 -1.42
N GLN A 195 12.86 38.61 -2.64
CA GLN A 195 13.40 39.34 -3.78
C GLN A 195 12.32 39.57 -4.84
N GLY A 196 11.63 40.71 -4.75
CA GLY A 196 10.93 41.35 -5.87
C GLY A 196 9.40 41.29 -5.86
N THR A 197 8.78 42.34 -5.32
CA THR A 197 7.41 42.79 -5.61
C THR A 197 7.24 43.27 -7.06
N ALA A 198 6.00 43.20 -7.56
CA ALA A 198 5.42 43.84 -8.76
C ALA A 198 5.44 43.04 -10.08
N ASP A 199 4.30 42.43 -10.39
CA ASP A 199 3.56 42.43 -11.68
C ASP A 199 2.84 41.11 -11.93
N VAL A 200 1.64 40.99 -11.35
CA VAL A 200 0.55 40.20 -11.95
C VAL A 200 -0.72 41.03 -11.83
N ALA A 201 -0.72 42.16 -12.53
CA ALA A 201 -1.90 42.94 -12.80
C ALA A 201 -1.87 43.36 -14.28
N ASP A 202 -2.01 42.39 -15.19
CA ASP A 202 -2.79 42.56 -16.41
C ASP A 202 -2.82 41.25 -17.22
N ALA A 203 -3.98 40.61 -17.25
CA ALA A 203 -4.36 39.69 -18.31
C ALA A 203 -5.90 39.62 -18.40
N THR A 204 -6.53 40.80 -18.46
CA THR A 204 -7.83 40.98 -19.11
C THR A 204 -7.62 41.97 -20.24
N GLY A 205 -7.38 41.43 -21.44
CA GLY A 205 -7.37 42.12 -22.72
C GLY A 205 -7.79 41.15 -23.80
#